data_AF-A0A4R3KML3-F1
#
_entry.id   AF-A0A4R3KML3-F1
#
_cell.length_a   1.000
_cell.length_b   1.000
_cell.length_c   1.000
_cell.angle_alpha   90.00
_cell.angle_beta   90.00
_cell.angle_gamma   90.00
#
_symmetry.space_group_name_H-M   'P 1'
#
loop_
_entity.id
_entity.type
_entity.pdbx_description
1 polymer ?
#
loop_
_entity_poly.entity_id
_entity_poly.type
_entity_poly.pdbx_seq_one_letter_code
_entity_poly.pdbx_strand_id
1 'polypeptide(L)'
;MFFSIRQHQIAAHETEGLENPKNPGNKMELVLFRTKGRTLFHTSHTKQAFGEYWDVAEGKKISKRLWTSRMKAYCAQKAKEAPKPPFFFKITIAGWIFLLACFAVLGFIVYDENKPPLPKSEDVAAKEQPLAEGDIFFGHFEEYKESEQLGRISAGVGHGWFKILKVENDTYHVAKSTEMSKSHRPKEQMDSTSFEMESIPAKIEEKGAYTIRLLSADGNTEFAATSLHSGG
;
A
#
# COMPACT_ATOMS: atom_id res chain seq x y z
N MET A 1 -30.09 1.43 -1.36
CA MET A 1 -30.10 1.36 0.11
C MET A 1 -28.96 0.44 0.56
N PHE A 2 -27.92 0.97 1.21
CA PHE A 2 -26.69 0.23 1.55
C PHE A 2 -26.85 -0.73 2.72
N PHE A 3 -27.80 -0.43 3.61
CA PHE A 3 -28.10 -1.21 4.80
C PHE A 3 -29.61 -1.11 5.11
N SER A 4 -30.25 -2.22 5.46
CA SER A 4 -31.63 -2.24 5.93
C SER A 4 -31.81 -3.29 7.01
N ILE A 5 -32.48 -2.91 8.10
CA ILE A 5 -32.98 -3.82 9.12
C ILE A 5 -34.49 -3.80 9.02
N ARG A 6 -35.11 -4.98 8.88
CA ARG A 6 -36.56 -5.12 8.94
C ARG A 6 -36.92 -6.25 9.88
N GLN A 7 -38.03 -6.08 10.60
CA GLN A 7 -38.68 -7.16 11.33
C GLN A 7 -39.73 -7.79 10.42
N HIS A 8 -39.87 -9.11 10.45
CA HIS A 8 -40.91 -9.85 9.72
C HIS A 8 -41.61 -10.74 10.71
N GLN A 9 -42.94 -10.69 10.66
CA GLN A 9 -43.79 -11.64 11.34
C GLN A 9 -43.56 -13.02 10.75
N ILE A 10 -43.28 -13.98 11.63
CA ILE A 10 -43.07 -15.39 11.27
C ILE A 10 -44.34 -16.20 11.56
N ALA A 11 -44.99 -15.91 12.70
CA ALA A 11 -46.17 -16.61 13.16
C ALA A 11 -46.99 -15.72 14.10
N ALA A 12 -48.29 -15.96 14.16
CA ALA A 12 -49.17 -15.47 15.21
C ALA A 12 -49.77 -16.68 15.93
N HIS A 13 -49.87 -16.59 17.25
CA HIS A 13 -50.42 -17.64 18.10
C HIS A 13 -51.49 -17.04 19.00
N GLU A 14 -52.64 -17.70 19.06
CA GLU A 14 -53.65 -17.38 20.06
C GLU A 14 -53.13 -17.74 21.46
N THR A 15 -53.40 -16.88 22.43
CA THR A 15 -52.87 -17.02 23.78
C THR A 15 -53.88 -17.73 24.66
N GLU A 16 -54.16 -19.00 24.35
CA GLU A 16 -55.12 -19.81 25.10
C GLU A 16 -54.75 -19.87 26.60
N GLY A 17 -55.68 -19.44 27.46
CA GLY A 17 -55.50 -19.42 28.91
C GLY A 17 -54.58 -18.32 29.45
N LEU A 18 -54.23 -17.32 28.63
CA LEU A 18 -53.56 -16.08 29.06
C LEU A 18 -54.50 -14.89 28.87
N GLU A 19 -54.65 -14.09 29.92
CA GLU A 19 -55.44 -12.86 29.87
C GLU A 19 -54.58 -11.63 29.61
N ASN A 20 -55.17 -10.64 28.96
CA ASN A 20 -54.53 -9.36 28.74
C ASN A 20 -54.42 -8.59 30.08
N PRO A 21 -53.19 -8.30 30.56
CA PRO A 21 -52.98 -7.65 31.85
C PRO A 21 -53.35 -6.16 31.87
N LYS A 22 -53.51 -5.53 30.70
CA LYS A 22 -53.89 -4.12 30.56
C LYS A 22 -55.41 -3.97 30.50
N ASN A 23 -56.08 -4.83 29.75
CA ASN A 23 -57.53 -4.80 29.51
C ASN A 23 -58.10 -6.22 29.68
N PRO A 24 -58.50 -6.62 30.90
CA PRO A 24 -59.11 -7.93 31.14
C PRO A 24 -60.33 -8.14 30.23
N GLY A 25 -60.38 -9.28 29.54
CA GLY A 25 -61.45 -9.61 28.58
C GLY A 25 -61.15 -9.30 27.11
N ASN A 26 -60.15 -8.45 26.81
CA ASN A 26 -59.72 -8.25 25.42
C ASN A 26 -58.95 -9.46 24.90
N LYS A 27 -59.24 -9.88 23.65
CA LYS A 27 -58.47 -10.93 22.97
C LYS A 27 -57.03 -10.48 22.78
N MET A 28 -56.09 -11.35 23.16
CA MET A 28 -54.66 -11.14 23.02
C MET A 28 -54.08 -12.18 22.07
N GLU A 29 -53.08 -11.78 21.29
CA GLU A 29 -52.30 -12.68 20.45
C GLU A 29 -50.80 -12.51 20.70
N LEU A 30 -50.04 -13.59 20.53
CA LEU A 30 -48.59 -13.58 20.52
C LEU A 30 -48.11 -13.58 19.08
N VAL A 31 -47.47 -12.49 18.65
CA VAL A 31 -46.86 -12.38 17.33
C VAL A 31 -45.35 -12.59 17.45
N LEU A 32 -44.83 -13.57 16.72
CA LEU A 32 -43.40 -13.86 16.66
C LEU A 32 -42.77 -13.13 15.48
N PHE A 33 -41.70 -12.40 15.75
CA PHE A 33 -40.91 -11.68 14.77
C PHE A 33 -39.49 -12.21 14.68
N ARG A 34 -38.88 -11.99 13.52
CA ARG A 34 -37.44 -12.14 13.32
C ARG A 34 -36.90 -10.94 12.56
N THR A 35 -35.65 -10.62 12.86
CA THR A 35 -34.96 -9.50 12.24
C THR A 35 -34.13 -10.00 11.07
N LYS A 36 -34.16 -9.27 9.95
CA LYS A 36 -33.37 -9.49 8.74
C LYS A 36 -32.55 -8.25 8.52
N GLY A 37 -31.23 -8.44 8.61
CA GLY A 37 -30.26 -7.48 8.12
C GLY A 37 -30.03 -7.74 6.64
N ARG A 38 -30.02 -6.70 5.84
CA ARG A 38 -29.56 -6.76 4.46
C ARG A 38 -28.60 -5.63 4.21
N THR A 39 -27.42 -5.97 3.74
CA THR A 39 -26.39 -5.04 3.29
C THR A 39 -26.15 -5.26 1.80
N LEU A 40 -25.26 -4.47 1.21
CA LEU A 40 -24.82 -4.69 -0.17
C LEU A 40 -24.15 -6.07 -0.35
N PHE A 41 -23.37 -6.51 0.65
CA PHE A 41 -22.50 -7.68 0.56
C PHE A 41 -23.09 -8.96 1.18
N HIS A 42 -24.05 -8.84 2.08
CA HIS A 42 -24.64 -10.00 2.75
C HIS A 42 -26.08 -9.77 3.20
N THR A 43 -26.80 -10.87 3.39
CA THR A 43 -28.10 -10.91 4.09
C THR A 43 -27.96 -11.79 5.32
N SER A 44 -28.50 -11.33 6.44
CA SER A 44 -28.49 -12.05 7.71
C SER A 44 -29.88 -12.11 8.33
N HIS A 45 -30.14 -13.18 9.07
CA HIS A 45 -31.33 -13.35 9.89
C HIS A 45 -30.92 -13.57 11.34
N THR A 46 -31.68 -13.04 12.31
CA THR A 46 -31.43 -13.39 13.71
C THR A 46 -31.73 -14.87 13.94
N LYS A 47 -30.84 -15.56 14.67
CA LYS A 47 -30.98 -17.00 14.96
C LYS A 47 -32.27 -17.29 15.74
N GLN A 48 -32.60 -16.40 16.68
CA GLN A 48 -33.76 -16.52 17.53
C GLN A 48 -34.89 -15.64 17.02
N ALA A 49 -36.11 -16.15 17.10
CA ALA A 49 -37.32 -15.36 17.01
C ALA A 49 -37.58 -14.70 18.37
N PHE A 50 -38.28 -13.57 18.38
CA PHE A 50 -38.76 -12.92 19.60
C PHE A 50 -40.25 -12.64 19.47
N GLY A 51 -40.98 -12.71 20.58
CA GLY A 51 -42.41 -12.47 20.59
C GLY A 51 -42.78 -11.07 21.04
N GLU A 52 -43.94 -10.62 20.62
CA GLU A 52 -44.64 -9.45 21.13
C GLU A 52 -46.13 -9.78 21.31
N TYR A 53 -46.70 -9.40 22.45
CA TYR A 53 -48.14 -9.56 22.66
C TYR A 53 -48.89 -8.33 22.14
N TRP A 54 -49.99 -8.57 21.44
CA TRP A 54 -50.85 -7.54 20.88
C TRP A 54 -52.27 -7.69 21.43
N ASP A 55 -52.84 -6.56 21.84
CA ASP A 55 -54.28 -6.44 22.10
C ASP A 55 -54.98 -6.35 20.75
N VAL A 56 -55.74 -7.38 20.39
CA VAL A 56 -56.39 -7.50 19.09
C VAL A 56 -57.51 -6.46 18.93
N ALA A 57 -58.18 -6.10 20.02
CA ALA A 57 -59.28 -5.13 20.00
C ALA A 57 -58.77 -3.69 19.84
N GLU A 58 -57.66 -3.35 20.50
CA GLU A 58 -57.06 -2.01 20.38
C GLU A 58 -56.04 -1.88 19.25
N GLY A 59 -55.57 -2.99 18.67
CA GLY A 59 -54.47 -3.00 17.71
C GLY A 59 -53.15 -2.51 18.31
N LYS A 60 -52.98 -2.62 19.63
CA LYS A 60 -51.83 -2.06 20.36
C LYS A 60 -50.96 -3.13 20.98
N LYS A 61 -49.66 -2.95 20.89
CA LYS A 61 -48.66 -3.77 21.58
C LYS A 61 -48.77 -3.63 23.09
N ILE A 62 -48.74 -4.77 23.78
CA ILE A 62 -48.69 -4.84 25.25
C ILE A 62 -47.22 -4.74 25.70
N SER A 63 -46.92 -3.71 26.48
CA SER A 63 -45.58 -3.43 26.99
C SER A 63 -45.00 -4.62 27.77
N LYS A 64 -43.71 -4.95 27.52
CA LYS A 64 -42.98 -6.03 28.21
C LYS A 64 -42.97 -5.91 29.74
N ARG A 65 -43.17 -4.69 30.26
CA ARG A 65 -43.26 -4.44 31.71
C ARG A 65 -44.52 -5.03 32.34
N LEU A 66 -45.60 -5.15 31.56
CA LEU A 66 -46.89 -5.71 32.00
C LEU A 66 -46.93 -7.23 31.86
N TRP A 67 -45.89 -7.86 31.32
CA TRP A 67 -45.90 -9.30 31.06
C TRP A 67 -45.79 -10.08 32.35
N THR A 68 -46.76 -10.96 32.57
CA THR A 68 -46.74 -11.93 33.67
C THR A 68 -45.64 -12.98 33.44
N SER A 69 -45.25 -13.69 34.50
CA SER A 69 -44.29 -14.79 34.39
C SER A 69 -44.77 -15.89 33.43
N ARG A 70 -46.08 -16.16 33.41
CA ARG A 70 -46.71 -17.13 32.49
C ARG A 70 -46.62 -16.67 31.03
N MET A 71 -46.84 -15.38 30.76
CA MET A 71 -46.65 -14.80 29.42
C MET A 71 -45.19 -14.89 28.95
N LYS A 72 -44.23 -14.65 29.84
CA LYS A 72 -42.80 -14.77 29.51
C LYS A 72 -42.42 -16.22 29.18
N ALA A 73 -42.89 -17.18 29.99
CA ALA A 73 -42.65 -18.60 29.77
C ALA A 73 -43.28 -19.10 28.45
N TYR A 74 -44.54 -18.72 28.19
CA TYR A 74 -45.24 -19.07 26.95
C TYR A 74 -44.54 -18.49 25.71
N CYS A 75 -44.14 -17.21 25.78
CA CYS A 75 -43.37 -16.57 24.70
C CYS A 75 -42.03 -17.28 24.47
N ALA A 76 -41.31 -17.66 25.53
CA ALA A 76 -40.03 -18.36 25.42
C ALA A 76 -40.19 -19.76 24.80
N GLN A 77 -41.26 -20.46 25.16
CA GLN A 77 -41.60 -21.75 24.55
C GLN A 77 -41.89 -21.60 23.06
N LYS A 78 -42.83 -20.71 22.69
CA LYS A 78 -43.19 -20.49 21.28
C LYS A 78 -42.05 -19.93 20.44
N ALA A 79 -41.19 -19.10 21.02
CA ALA A 79 -39.98 -18.61 20.33
C ALA A 79 -38.97 -19.73 20.03
N LYS A 80 -38.90 -20.78 20.85
CA LYS A 80 -38.06 -21.98 20.59
C LYS A 80 -38.69 -22.91 19.55
N GLU A 81 -40.02 -23.02 19.54
CA GLU A 81 -40.79 -23.80 18.56
C GLU A 81 -40.87 -23.11 17.19
N ALA A 82 -40.49 -21.83 17.09
CA ALA A 82 -40.58 -21.05 15.87
C ALA A 82 -39.74 -21.67 14.72
N PRO A 83 -40.23 -21.61 13.46
CA PRO A 83 -39.50 -22.12 12.31
C PRO A 83 -38.09 -21.54 12.22
N LYS A 84 -37.08 -22.41 12.04
CA LYS A 84 -35.69 -21.98 11.88
C LYS A 84 -35.53 -21.10 10.63
N PRO A 85 -34.64 -20.10 10.63
CA PRO A 85 -34.39 -19.32 9.42
C PRO A 85 -33.75 -20.22 8.35
N PRO A 86 -34.00 -19.96 7.06
CA PRO A 86 -33.41 -20.75 5.97
C PRO A 86 -31.88 -20.63 5.96
N PHE A 87 -31.34 -19.51 6.43
CA PHE A 87 -29.92 -19.28 6.66
C PHE A 87 -29.75 -18.20 7.73
N PHE A 88 -28.65 -18.27 8.49
CA PHE A 88 -28.25 -17.20 9.42
C PHE A 88 -27.52 -16.07 8.70
N PHE A 89 -26.69 -16.40 7.72
CA PHE A 89 -25.87 -15.47 6.95
C PHE A 89 -25.70 -16.01 5.53
N LYS A 90 -25.83 -15.13 4.54
CA LYS A 90 -25.64 -15.44 3.13
C LYS A 90 -24.97 -14.27 2.43
N ILE A 91 -23.84 -14.52 1.80
CA ILE A 91 -23.13 -13.54 0.98
C ILE A 91 -23.94 -13.30 -0.31
N THR A 92 -24.07 -12.04 -0.71
CA THR A 92 -24.73 -11.66 -1.97
C THR A 92 -23.78 -11.87 -3.15
N ILE A 93 -24.29 -11.83 -4.39
CA ILE A 93 -23.44 -11.89 -5.59
C ILE A 93 -22.39 -10.76 -5.56
N ALA A 94 -22.80 -9.54 -5.18
CA ALA A 94 -21.88 -8.42 -5.01
C ALA A 94 -20.81 -8.68 -3.93
N GLY A 95 -21.18 -9.33 -2.83
CA GLY A 95 -20.21 -9.78 -1.81
C GLY A 95 -19.20 -10.79 -2.34
N TRP A 96 -19.62 -11.72 -3.18
CA TRP A 96 -18.71 -12.67 -3.83
C TRP A 96 -17.74 -12.00 -4.81
N ILE A 97 -18.23 -11.08 -5.64
CA ILE A 97 -17.38 -10.30 -6.55
C ILE A 97 -16.33 -9.51 -5.75
N PHE A 98 -16.76 -8.86 -4.66
CA PHE A 98 -15.86 -8.13 -3.78
C PHE A 98 -14.78 -9.03 -3.17
N LEU A 99 -15.16 -10.21 -2.67
CA LEU A 99 -14.19 -11.18 -2.14
C LEU A 99 -13.19 -11.65 -3.21
N LEU A 100 -13.65 -11.96 -4.42
CA LEU A 100 -12.77 -12.31 -5.53
C LEU A 100 -11.79 -11.19 -5.87
N ALA A 101 -12.25 -9.93 -5.86
CA ALA A 101 -11.38 -8.78 -6.07
C ALA A 101 -10.31 -8.67 -4.96
N CYS A 102 -10.68 -8.85 -3.69
CA CYS A 102 -9.70 -8.88 -2.59
C CYS A 102 -8.66 -9.98 -2.78
N PHE A 103 -9.06 -11.19 -3.15
CA PHE A 103 -8.13 -12.29 -3.41
C PHE A 103 -7.22 -12.02 -4.61
N ALA A 104 -7.74 -11.41 -5.67
CA ALA A 104 -6.93 -11.03 -6.84
C ALA A 104 -5.86 -9.98 -6.48
N VAL A 105 -6.23 -8.96 -5.67
CA VAL A 105 -5.28 -7.94 -5.20
C VAL A 105 -4.20 -8.56 -4.31
N LEU A 106 -4.58 -9.41 -3.36
CA LEU A 106 -3.60 -10.10 -2.51
C LEU A 106 -2.69 -11.01 -3.33
N GLY A 107 -3.25 -11.75 -4.30
CA GLY A 107 -2.47 -12.57 -5.22
C GLY A 107 -1.51 -11.75 -6.08
N PHE A 108 -1.93 -10.56 -6.53
CA PHE A 108 -1.08 -9.64 -7.27
C PHE A 108 0.09 -9.13 -6.43
N ILE A 109 -0.15 -8.74 -5.17
CA ILE A 109 0.92 -8.30 -4.25
C ILE A 109 1.96 -9.41 -4.08
N VAL A 110 1.51 -10.64 -3.77
CA VAL A 110 2.41 -11.78 -3.61
C VAL A 110 3.17 -12.09 -4.90
N TYR A 111 2.51 -11.99 -6.05
CA TYR A 111 3.17 -12.18 -7.35
C TYR A 111 4.23 -11.11 -7.60
N ASP A 112 3.94 -9.84 -7.30
CA ASP A 112 4.87 -8.73 -7.51
C ASP A 112 6.13 -8.83 -6.64
N GLU A 113 5.97 -9.32 -5.41
CA GLU A 113 7.08 -9.56 -4.48
C GLU A 113 7.94 -10.77 -4.86
N ASN A 114 7.35 -11.81 -5.45
CA ASN A 114 8.03 -13.07 -5.74
C ASN A 114 8.42 -13.25 -7.22
N LYS A 115 8.04 -12.32 -8.11
CA LYS A 115 8.45 -12.41 -9.51
C LYS A 115 9.98 -12.29 -9.60
N PRO A 116 10.65 -13.13 -10.41
CA PRO A 116 12.08 -12.98 -10.62
C PRO A 116 12.38 -11.60 -11.22
N PRO A 117 13.53 -11.00 -10.89
CA PRO A 117 13.94 -9.75 -11.51
C PRO A 117 13.95 -9.94 -13.03
N LEU A 118 13.35 -8.98 -13.75
CA LEU A 118 13.42 -8.96 -15.21
C LEU A 118 14.89 -9.05 -15.64
N PRO A 119 15.22 -9.80 -16.70
CA PRO A 119 16.59 -9.85 -17.20
C PRO A 119 17.05 -8.41 -17.46
N LYS A 120 18.15 -8.01 -16.81
CA LYS A 120 18.79 -6.71 -17.05
C LYS A 120 19.00 -6.60 -18.56
N SER A 121 18.54 -5.51 -19.18
CA SER A 121 18.78 -5.31 -20.61
C SER A 121 20.29 -5.28 -20.87
N GLU A 122 20.72 -5.77 -22.02
CA GLU A 122 22.14 -5.84 -22.39
C GLU A 122 22.83 -4.46 -22.31
N ASP A 123 22.07 -3.38 -22.53
CA ASP A 123 22.50 -1.99 -22.32
C ASP A 123 22.91 -1.63 -20.89
N VAL A 124 22.32 -2.28 -19.87
CA VAL A 124 22.69 -2.07 -18.46
C VAL A 124 23.92 -2.91 -18.11
N ALA A 125 24.03 -4.12 -18.65
CA ALA A 125 25.19 -4.99 -18.45
C ALA A 125 26.47 -4.41 -19.08
N ALA A 126 26.36 -3.76 -20.26
CA ALA A 126 27.49 -3.08 -20.90
C ALA A 126 27.98 -1.86 -20.10
N LYS A 127 27.08 -1.15 -19.40
CA LYS A 127 27.40 0.05 -18.60
C LYS A 127 27.99 -0.26 -17.22
N GLU A 128 27.91 -1.50 -16.77
CA GLU A 128 28.54 -1.97 -15.52
C GLU A 128 30.02 -2.38 -15.71
N GLN A 129 30.55 -2.42 -16.94
CA GLN A 129 31.96 -2.77 -17.20
C GLN A 129 32.92 -1.87 -16.42
N PRO A 130 33.96 -2.41 -15.76
CA PRO A 130 34.95 -1.63 -14.99
C PRO A 130 35.55 -0.52 -15.86
N LEU A 131 35.80 0.65 -15.25
CA LEU A 131 36.42 1.76 -15.99
C LEU A 131 37.79 1.30 -16.48
N ALA A 132 38.05 1.48 -17.76
CA ALA A 132 39.29 1.11 -18.41
C ALA A 132 40.18 2.33 -18.63
N GLU A 133 41.47 2.08 -18.82
CA GLU A 133 42.39 3.09 -19.30
C GLU A 133 41.93 3.62 -20.67
N GLY A 134 41.84 4.95 -20.80
CA GLY A 134 41.35 5.62 -21.99
C GLY A 134 39.87 6.01 -21.93
N ASP A 135 39.10 5.54 -20.95
CA ASP A 135 37.70 5.93 -20.81
C ASP A 135 37.56 7.44 -20.55
N ILE A 136 36.60 8.06 -21.26
CA ILE A 136 36.30 9.48 -21.15
C ILE A 136 34.84 9.65 -20.72
N PHE A 137 34.61 10.50 -19.72
CA PHE A 137 33.27 10.81 -19.24
C PHE A 137 33.11 12.30 -18.97
N PHE A 138 31.88 12.81 -19.13
CA PHE A 138 31.53 14.19 -18.84
C PHE A 138 30.82 14.28 -17.50
N GLY A 139 31.17 15.26 -16.68
CA GLY A 139 30.55 15.41 -15.36
C GLY A 139 30.90 16.73 -14.70
N HIS A 140 30.83 16.70 -13.37
CA HIS A 140 31.28 17.79 -12.52
C HIS A 140 32.30 17.29 -11.52
N PHE A 141 33.09 18.22 -10.99
CA PHE A 141 33.96 17.97 -9.86
C PHE A 141 33.68 18.97 -8.75
N GLU A 142 33.87 18.53 -7.52
CA GLU A 142 33.87 19.38 -6.34
C GLU A 142 35.20 19.19 -5.59
N GLU A 143 35.93 20.28 -5.42
CA GLU A 143 37.12 20.36 -4.58
C GLU A 143 36.72 20.88 -3.20
N TYR A 144 37.22 20.23 -2.16
CA TYR A 144 37.00 20.59 -0.77
C TYR A 144 38.33 21.01 -0.14
N LYS A 145 38.26 21.98 0.77
CA LYS A 145 39.34 22.28 1.70
C LYS A 145 38.90 21.85 3.10
N GLU A 146 39.82 21.26 3.83
CA GLU A 146 39.61 20.92 5.23
C GLU A 146 39.58 22.20 6.07
N SER A 147 38.52 22.38 6.86
CA SER A 147 38.36 23.49 7.79
C SER A 147 38.12 22.97 9.20
N GLU A 148 38.93 23.45 10.15
CA GLU A 148 38.83 23.08 11.57
C GLU A 148 37.46 23.40 12.19
N GLN A 149 36.68 24.32 11.61
CA GLN A 149 35.42 24.81 12.21
C GLN A 149 34.15 24.20 11.60
N LEU A 150 34.17 23.76 10.34
CA LEU A 150 32.97 23.37 9.59
C LEU A 150 33.11 22.02 8.85
N GLY A 151 34.25 21.32 9.00
CA GLY A 151 34.53 20.11 8.23
C GLY A 151 34.97 20.43 6.80
N ARG A 152 34.39 19.78 5.79
CA ARG A 152 34.72 19.99 4.37
C ARG A 152 34.02 21.24 3.84
N ILE A 153 34.78 22.26 3.44
CA ILE A 153 34.26 23.46 2.78
C ILE A 153 34.54 23.37 1.29
N SER A 154 33.51 23.52 0.45
CA SER A 154 33.67 23.59 -1.00
C SER A 154 34.63 24.73 -1.39
N ALA A 155 35.74 24.36 -2.01
CA ALA A 155 36.81 25.23 -2.46
C ALA A 155 36.76 25.51 -3.97
N GLY A 156 36.19 24.60 -4.74
CA GLY A 156 36.04 24.73 -6.19
C GLY A 156 34.97 23.80 -6.72
N VAL A 157 34.18 24.28 -7.69
CA VAL A 157 33.23 23.46 -8.44
C VAL A 157 33.39 23.77 -9.92
N GLY A 158 33.33 22.73 -10.75
CA GLY A 158 33.30 22.92 -12.19
C GLY A 158 32.79 21.70 -12.94
N HIS A 159 32.52 21.91 -14.23
CA HIS A 159 32.05 20.92 -15.18
C HIS A 159 33.11 20.74 -16.27
N GLY A 160 33.24 19.52 -16.78
CA GLY A 160 34.17 19.23 -17.86
C GLY A 160 34.27 17.75 -18.20
N TRP A 161 35.22 17.44 -19.08
CA TRP A 161 35.54 16.08 -19.45
C TRP A 161 36.63 15.53 -18.55
N PHE A 162 36.54 14.24 -18.25
CA PHE A 162 37.51 13.53 -17.44
C PHE A 162 37.96 12.29 -18.19
N LYS A 163 39.26 11.98 -18.12
CA LYS A 163 39.85 10.81 -18.75
C LYS A 163 40.57 9.94 -17.73
N ILE A 164 40.37 8.63 -17.81
CA ILE A 164 41.17 7.66 -17.06
C ILE A 164 42.51 7.47 -17.79
N LEU A 165 43.59 7.97 -17.22
CA LEU A 165 44.93 7.84 -17.80
C LEU A 165 45.60 6.51 -17.45
N LYS A 166 45.27 5.93 -16.30
CA LYS A 166 45.85 4.67 -15.82
C LYS A 166 44.97 4.06 -14.74
N VAL A 167 44.93 2.73 -14.67
CA VAL A 167 44.30 1.98 -13.59
C VAL A 167 45.37 1.11 -12.92
N GLU A 168 45.66 1.36 -11.64
CA GLU A 168 46.59 0.56 -10.84
C GLU A 168 45.85 -0.10 -9.67
N ASN A 169 45.65 -1.41 -9.77
CA ASN A 169 44.86 -2.23 -8.83
C ASN A 169 43.40 -1.75 -8.71
N ASP A 170 43.16 -0.69 -7.94
CA ASP A 170 41.86 -0.07 -7.64
C ASP A 170 41.96 1.46 -7.53
N THR A 171 43.09 2.03 -7.98
CA THR A 171 43.33 3.47 -8.06
C THR A 171 43.26 3.90 -9.51
N TYR A 172 42.32 4.79 -9.80
CA TYR A 172 42.07 5.37 -11.11
C TYR A 172 42.76 6.73 -11.19
N HIS A 173 43.65 6.91 -12.15
CA HIS A 173 44.32 8.18 -12.39
C HIS A 173 43.46 9.03 -13.31
N VAL A 174 42.73 9.99 -12.75
CA VAL A 174 41.77 10.83 -13.46
C VAL A 174 42.43 12.15 -13.88
N ALA A 175 42.41 12.47 -15.16
CA ALA A 175 42.82 13.78 -15.68
C ALA A 175 41.60 14.62 -16.07
N LYS A 176 41.65 15.92 -15.75
CA LYS A 176 40.63 16.90 -16.14
C LYS A 176 40.90 17.42 -17.55
N SER A 177 39.87 17.85 -18.27
CA SER A 177 40.06 18.60 -19.51
C SER A 177 40.74 19.94 -19.24
N THR A 178 41.57 20.41 -20.16
CA THR A 178 42.29 21.69 -19.98
C THR A 178 41.33 22.88 -19.91
N GLU A 179 40.14 22.76 -20.51
CA GLU A 179 39.05 23.72 -20.35
C GLU A 179 38.00 23.16 -19.38
N MET A 180 37.86 23.81 -18.22
CA MET A 180 36.83 23.53 -17.22
C MET A 180 35.87 24.71 -17.09
N SER A 181 34.57 24.45 -16.97
CA SER A 181 33.54 25.49 -16.84
C SER A 181 33.05 25.59 -15.40
N LYS A 182 33.00 26.81 -14.84
CA LYS A 182 32.41 27.07 -13.52
C LYS A 182 30.87 27.06 -13.52
N SER A 183 30.27 27.10 -14.70
CA SER A 183 28.81 26.98 -14.91
C SER A 183 28.50 25.76 -15.76
N HIS A 184 27.29 25.22 -15.63
CA HIS A 184 26.86 24.11 -16.45
C HIS A 184 26.83 24.50 -17.93
N ARG A 185 27.60 23.79 -18.77
CA ARG A 185 27.57 23.90 -20.23
C ARG A 185 27.26 22.54 -20.85
N PRO A 186 26.54 22.49 -21.99
CA PRO A 186 26.37 21.24 -22.74
C PRO A 186 27.72 20.64 -23.10
N LYS A 187 27.84 19.31 -23.00
CA LYS A 187 29.07 18.56 -23.25
C LYS A 187 29.63 18.79 -24.66
N GLU A 188 28.77 19.06 -25.64
CA GLU A 188 29.11 19.34 -27.04
C GLU A 188 29.85 20.67 -27.22
N GLN A 189 29.77 21.55 -26.22
CA GLN A 189 30.41 22.87 -26.23
C GLN A 189 31.72 22.89 -25.41
N MET A 190 32.19 21.72 -24.95
CA MET A 190 33.38 21.60 -24.11
C MET A 190 34.44 20.74 -24.79
N ASP A 191 35.71 21.12 -24.65
CA ASP A 191 36.83 20.37 -25.21
C ASP A 191 36.96 18.98 -24.55
N SER A 192 36.81 17.94 -25.36
CA SER A 192 36.96 16.53 -24.98
C SER A 192 38.26 15.90 -25.47
N THR A 193 39.14 16.69 -26.08
CA THR A 193 40.35 16.21 -26.75
C THR A 193 41.64 16.55 -26.00
N SER A 194 41.65 17.68 -25.28
CA SER A 194 42.81 18.13 -24.51
C SER A 194 42.62 17.89 -23.01
N PHE A 195 43.54 17.15 -22.41
CA PHE A 195 43.52 16.81 -20.98
C PHE A 195 44.80 17.26 -20.28
N GLU A 196 44.70 17.57 -19.00
CA GLU A 196 45.84 17.87 -18.14
C GLU A 196 46.80 16.67 -18.08
N MET A 197 48.11 16.94 -18.05
CA MET A 197 49.13 15.89 -17.88
C MET A 197 49.17 15.35 -16.45
N GLU A 198 48.77 16.16 -15.47
CA GLU A 198 48.70 15.76 -14.07
C GLU A 198 47.41 15.00 -13.80
N SER A 199 47.53 13.81 -13.20
CA SER A 199 46.40 12.95 -12.84
C SER A 199 46.14 13.01 -11.34
N ILE A 200 44.86 12.98 -10.97
CA ILE A 200 44.43 12.83 -9.58
C ILE A 200 44.12 11.36 -9.32
N PRO A 201 44.82 10.68 -8.39
CA PRO A 201 44.49 9.31 -8.02
C PRO A 201 43.16 9.28 -7.27
N ALA A 202 42.20 8.49 -7.73
CA ALA A 202 40.86 8.38 -7.18
C ALA A 202 40.36 6.93 -7.12
N LYS A 203 39.40 6.68 -6.25
CA LYS A 203 38.72 5.38 -6.10
C LYS A 203 37.24 5.52 -6.41
N ILE A 204 36.63 4.47 -6.94
CA ILE A 204 35.19 4.43 -7.18
C ILE A 204 34.48 4.35 -5.84
N GLU A 205 33.68 5.36 -5.52
CA GLU A 205 32.82 5.38 -4.34
C GLU A 205 31.42 4.84 -4.68
N GLU A 206 30.89 5.23 -5.83
CA GLU A 206 29.59 4.78 -6.33
C GLU A 206 29.67 4.48 -7.82
N LYS A 207 29.17 3.31 -8.22
CA LYS A 207 28.99 2.97 -9.63
C LYS A 207 27.64 2.29 -9.83
N GLY A 208 26.76 2.98 -10.54
CA GLY A 208 25.47 2.49 -10.99
C GLY A 208 25.36 2.54 -12.52
N ALA A 209 24.21 2.11 -13.05
CA ALA A 209 23.96 2.05 -14.50
C ALA A 209 24.11 3.40 -15.22
N TYR A 210 23.99 4.52 -14.49
CA TYR A 210 24.05 5.88 -15.03
C TYR A 210 24.90 6.83 -14.18
N THR A 211 25.51 6.35 -13.10
CA THR A 211 26.22 7.21 -12.15
C THR A 211 27.60 6.64 -11.91
N ILE A 212 28.62 7.49 -12.04
CA ILE A 212 29.96 7.21 -11.54
C ILE A 212 30.32 8.31 -10.58
N ARG A 213 30.76 7.93 -9.38
CA ARG A 213 31.42 8.81 -8.42
C ARG A 213 32.79 8.27 -8.09
N LEU A 214 33.79 9.13 -8.25
CA LEU A 214 35.18 8.88 -7.92
C LEU A 214 35.60 9.86 -6.85
N LEU A 215 36.19 9.36 -5.77
CA LEU A 215 36.74 10.19 -4.69
C LEU A 215 38.27 10.10 -4.74
N SER A 216 38.94 11.26 -4.74
CA SER A 216 40.40 11.32 -4.72
C SER A 216 40.97 10.64 -3.47
N ALA A 217 42.20 10.12 -3.57
CA ALA A 217 42.86 9.40 -2.49
C ALA A 217 43.08 10.25 -1.22
N ASP A 218 43.19 11.56 -1.38
CA ASP A 218 43.29 12.53 -0.29
C ASP A 218 41.92 12.98 0.26
N GLY A 219 40.82 12.52 -0.35
CA GLY A 219 39.47 12.88 0.05
C GLY A 219 39.17 14.37 -0.13
N ASN A 220 39.84 15.07 -1.03
CA ASN A 220 39.60 16.49 -1.28
C ASN A 220 38.92 16.78 -2.61
N THR A 221 38.81 15.82 -3.52
CA THR A 221 38.18 16.01 -4.83
C THR A 221 37.19 14.88 -5.12
N GLU A 222 35.95 15.22 -5.38
CA GLU A 222 34.94 14.29 -5.88
C GLU A 222 34.69 14.56 -7.36
N PHE A 223 34.65 13.51 -8.18
CA PHE A 223 34.25 13.55 -9.58
C PHE A 223 32.95 12.77 -9.75
N ALA A 224 31.93 13.41 -10.30
CA ALA A 224 30.62 12.81 -10.46
C ALA A 224 30.08 13.00 -11.88
N ALA A 225 29.69 11.88 -12.51
CA ALA A 225 29.17 11.85 -13.87
C ALA A 225 27.85 11.08 -13.94
N THR A 226 26.91 11.59 -14.75
CA THR A 226 25.55 11.02 -14.90
C THR A 226 25.35 10.29 -16.25
N SER A 227 26.41 10.09 -17.03
CA SER A 227 26.36 9.23 -18.22
C SER A 227 27.76 8.86 -18.71
N LEU A 228 28.06 7.55 -18.79
CA LEU A 228 29.14 7.05 -19.65
C LEU A 228 28.75 7.28 -21.10
N HIS A 229 29.51 8.10 -21.83
CA HIS A 229 29.45 8.06 -23.28
C HIS A 229 30.35 6.91 -23.73
N SER A 230 29.75 5.80 -24.16
CA SER A 230 30.45 4.84 -25.01
C SER A 230 30.66 5.52 -26.36
N GLY A 231 31.84 6.11 -26.57
CA GLY A 231 32.27 6.56 -27.88
C GLY A 231 32.38 5.35 -28.80
N GLY A 232 31.61 5.36 -29.89
CA GLY A 232 31.91 4.62 -31.11
C GLY A 232 32.53 5.57 -32.11
#